data_AF-A0A7X3RD63-F1
#
_entry.id   AF-A0A7X3RD63-F1
#
_cell.length_a   1.000
_cell.length_b   1.000
_cell.length_c   1.000
_cell.angle_alpha   90.00
_cell.angle_beta   90.00
_cell.angle_gamma   90.00
#
_symmetry.space_group_name_H-M   'P 1'
#
loop_
_entity.id
_entity.type
_entity.pdbx_description
1 polymer ?
#
loop_
_entity_poly.entity_id
_entity_poly.type
_entity_poly.pdbx_seq_one_letter_code
_entity_poly.pdbx_strand_id
1 'polypeptide(L)' 'MSRYLGSVCKLCRREGEKLFLKGRRCNGQKCSFERS' A
#
# COMPACT_ATOMS: atom_id res chain seq x y z
N MET A 1 -8.68 17.20 7.67
CA MET A 1 -7.90 16.11 7.02
C MET A 1 -8.70 14.82 7.06
N SER A 2 -9.48 14.55 6.01
CA SER A 2 -10.23 13.30 5.89
C SER A 2 -9.25 12.15 5.66
N ARG A 3 -9.09 11.26 6.66
CA ARG A 3 -8.20 10.11 6.53
C ARG A 3 -8.80 9.18 5.47
N TYR A 4 -8.06 8.94 4.40
CA TYR A 4 -8.44 7.97 3.39
C TYR A 4 -8.39 6.57 4.01
N LEU A 5 -9.52 6.09 4.54
CA LEU A 5 -9.67 4.75 5.11
C LEU A 5 -9.75 3.66 4.03
N GLY A 6 -9.66 4.05 2.75
CA GLY A 6 -9.64 3.15 1.62
C GLY A 6 -8.44 2.21 1.63
N SER A 7 -8.49 1.22 0.73
CA SER A 7 -7.39 0.27 0.53
C SER A 7 -6.18 0.98 -0.08
N VAL A 8 -5.25 1.43 0.77
CA VAL A 8 -3.97 2.06 0.36
C VAL A 8 -3.13 1.19 -0.60
N CYS A 9 -3.32 -0.13 -0.62
CA CYS A 9 -2.69 -0.99 -1.63
C CYS A 9 -3.16 -0.69 -3.06
N LYS A 10 -4.38 -0.19 -3.25
CA LYS A 10 -4.88 0.25 -4.57
C LYS A 10 -4.18 1.52 -5.05
N LEU A 11 -3.80 2.41 -4.12
CA LEU A 11 -3.00 3.59 -4.43
C LEU A 11 -1.60 3.18 -4.89
N CYS A 12 -0.93 2.28 -4.17
CA CYS A 12 0.36 1.75 -4.62
C CYS A 12 0.29 1.14 -6.03
N ARG A 13 -0.78 0.41 -6.36
CA ARG A 13 -0.97 -0.14 -7.72
C ARG A 13 -1.27 0.92 -8.77
N ARG A 14 -1.96 2.01 -8.43
CA ARG A 14 -2.23 3.13 -9.35
C ARG A 14 -0.98 3.92 -9.67
N GLU A 15 -0.15 4.18 -8.66
CA GLU A 15 1.09 4.95 -8.82
C GLU A 15 2.22 4.10 -9.42
N GLY A 16 2.08 2.78 -9.48
CA GLY A 16 3.13 1.89 -9.98
C GLY A 16 4.33 1.75 -9.04
N GLU A 17 4.26 2.32 -7.83
CA GLU A 17 5.35 2.34 -6.85
C GLU A 17 4.87 2.01 -5.43
N LYS A 18 5.76 1.45 -4.60
CA LYS A 18 5.48 1.25 -3.17
C LYS A 18 5.51 2.59 -2.43
N LEU A 19 4.33 3.12 -2.16
CA LEU A 19 4.16 4.34 -1.34
C LEU A 19 4.37 4.15 0.18
N PHE A 20 4.66 2.93 0.65
CA PHE A 20 4.91 2.58 2.06
C PHE A 20 3.87 3.08 3.10
N LEU A 21 2.62 3.32 2.68
CA LEU A 21 1.55 3.91 3.51
C LEU A 21 1.11 3.04 4.71
N LYS A 22 1.49 1.76 4.76
CA LYS A 22 1.25 0.86 5.92
C LYS A 22 2.52 0.47 6.68
N GLY A 23 3.64 1.16 6.46
CA GLY A 23 4.91 0.91 7.18
C GLY A 23 5.32 -0.56 7.16
N ARG A 24 5.34 -1.21 8.34
CA ARG A 24 5.75 -2.63 8.50
C ARG A 24 5.04 -3.61 7.56
N ARG A 25 3.78 -3.37 7.19
CA ARG A 25 3.06 -4.27 6.26
C ARG A 25 3.55 -4.15 4.81
N CYS A 26 4.09 -3.00 4.42
CA CYS A 26 4.65 -2.76 3.09
C CYS A 26 6.08 -3.31 2.94
N ASN A 27 6.79 -3.49 4.06
CA ASN A 27 8.16 -4.04 4.11
C ASN A 27 8.20 -5.56 4.29
N GLY A 28 7.06 -6.19 4.55
CA GLY A 28 6.97 -7.63 4.75
C GLY A 28 6.28 -8.32 3.58
N GLN A 29 6.41 -9.65 3.56
CA GLN A 29 5.81 -10.55 2.56
C GLN A 29 4.26 -10.50 2.49
N LYS A 30 3.63 -9.77 3.42
CA LYS A 30 2.17 -9.52 3.43
C LYS A 30 1.77 -8.31 2.60
N CYS A 31 2.70 -7.65 1.91
CA CYS A 31 2.41 -6.53 1.02
C CYS A 31 1.62 -7.00 -0.20
N SER A 32 0.43 -6.44 -0.42
CA SER A 32 -0.44 -6.78 -1.57
C SER A 32 0.11 -6.32 -2.92
N PHE A 33 1.22 -5.59 -2.92
CA PHE A 33 1.95 -5.17 -4.12
C PHE A 33 2.99 -6.21 -4.55
N GLU A 34 3.58 -6.97 -3.60
CA GLU A 34 4.52 -8.05 -3.89
C GLU A 34 3.85 -9.42 -4.11
N ARG A 35 2.64 -9.61 -3.57
CA ARG A 35 1.83 -10.83 -3.76
C ARG A 35 0.93 -10.80 -5.00
N SER A 36 0.99 -9.74 -5.80
CA SER A 36 0.19 -9.58 -7.03
C SER A 36 0.95 -9.96 -8.28
#